data_AF-A0A835Y206-F1
#
_entry.id   AF-A0A835Y206-F1
#
_cell.length_a   1.000
_cell.length_b   1.000
_cell.length_c   1.000
_cell.angle_alpha   90.00
_cell.angle_beta   90.00
_cell.angle_gamma   90.00
#
_symmetry.space_group_name_H-M   'P 1'
#
loop_
_entity.id
_entity.type
_entity.pdbx_description
1 polymer ?
#
loop_
_entity_poly.entity_id
_entity_poly.type
_entity_poly.pdbx_seq_one_letter_code
_entity_poly.pdbx_strand_id
1 'polypeptide(L)'
;MTSKQLGSLEDVISTCVTYQEVYLFLGYGERAQYADVREVVAALQPYLDAVRERCAGRRWLALYGGDIAREAAPDLGWLCKVLQAEQGADLLAVQSAGTPDTHTEYHYVPEQQLDDQGGVMYGGTRDGVLVGGSRVYLAPELTDKDADGKRLLKGVFAAGGGGVANQELQYVDRIGLPWVYVPSRAGKPEAYGSTYGPVHSWVEERLKDGRPVTVAAGGRMG
;
A
#
# COMPACT_ATOMS: atom_id res chain seq x y z
N MET A 1 13.15 -2.32 -18.54
CA MET A 1 13.43 -3.65 -17.95
C MET A 1 12.16 -4.48 -18.06
N THR A 2 12.24 -5.80 -18.16
CA THR A 2 11.05 -6.67 -18.17
C THR A 2 10.71 -7.08 -16.75
N SER A 3 9.46 -6.86 -16.33
CA SER A 3 8.95 -7.30 -15.02
C SER A 3 9.13 -8.81 -14.83
N LYS A 4 9.63 -9.25 -13.66
CA LYS A 4 9.81 -10.65 -13.31
C LYS A 4 8.56 -11.19 -12.60
N GLN A 5 7.93 -12.21 -13.18
CA GLN A 5 6.87 -12.96 -12.50
C GLN A 5 7.44 -13.84 -11.40
N LEU A 6 6.84 -13.77 -10.21
CA LEU A 6 7.10 -14.66 -9.08
C LEU A 6 6.10 -15.82 -9.10
N GLY A 7 6.54 -17.03 -8.76
CA GLY A 7 5.73 -18.24 -8.87
C GLY A 7 4.96 -18.59 -7.59
N SER A 8 5.40 -18.08 -6.45
CA SER A 8 4.87 -18.45 -5.13
C SER A 8 4.99 -17.33 -4.09
N LEU A 9 4.31 -17.51 -2.94
CA LEU A 9 4.52 -16.66 -1.76
C LEU A 9 5.97 -16.76 -1.25
N GLU A 10 6.61 -17.93 -1.33
CA GLU A 10 8.01 -18.11 -0.95
C GLU A 10 8.94 -17.26 -1.83
N ASP A 11 8.65 -17.13 -3.13
CA ASP A 11 9.40 -16.25 -4.03
C ASP A 11 9.22 -14.77 -3.65
N VAL A 12 8.00 -14.37 -3.24
CA VAL A 12 7.73 -13.01 -2.73
C VAL A 12 8.56 -12.74 -1.49
N ILE A 13 8.52 -13.63 -0.50
CA ILE A 13 9.29 -13.51 0.75
C ILE A 13 10.79 -13.46 0.45
N SER A 14 11.28 -14.39 -0.36
CA SER A 14 12.69 -14.45 -0.77
C SER A 14 13.15 -13.17 -1.47
N THR A 15 12.29 -12.59 -2.30
CA THR A 15 12.55 -11.29 -2.95
C THR A 15 12.64 -10.19 -1.91
N CYS A 16 11.67 -10.08 -1.00
CA CYS A 16 11.65 -9.09 0.08
C CYS A 16 12.92 -9.14 0.96
N VAL A 17 13.44 -10.33 1.26
CA VAL A 17 14.68 -10.52 2.05
C VAL A 17 15.91 -9.89 1.39
N THR A 18 15.93 -9.71 0.07
CA THR A 18 17.05 -9.09 -0.65
C THR A 18 17.14 -7.57 -0.49
N TYR A 19 16.09 -6.94 0.06
CA TYR A 19 15.99 -5.50 0.24
C TYR A 19 16.33 -5.09 1.67
N GLN A 20 16.92 -3.89 1.79
CA GLN A 20 17.25 -3.35 3.11
C GLN A 20 15.99 -2.94 3.89
N GLU A 21 15.01 -2.40 3.17
CA GLU A 21 13.73 -1.96 3.72
C GLU A 21 12.61 -2.37 2.75
N VAL A 22 11.48 -2.81 3.31
CA VAL A 22 10.26 -3.17 2.57
C VAL A 22 9.08 -2.44 3.19
N TYR A 23 8.30 -1.73 2.38
CA TYR A 23 7.13 -0.97 2.80
C TYR A 23 5.93 -1.29 1.92
N LEU A 24 4.76 -1.39 2.55
CA LEU A 24 3.49 -1.56 1.86
C LEU A 24 2.86 -0.19 1.61
N PHE A 25 2.37 0.02 0.40
CA PHE A 25 1.59 1.19 0.03
C PHE A 25 0.13 0.82 -0.14
N LEU A 26 -0.73 1.55 0.57
CA LEU A 26 -2.18 1.49 0.46
C LEU A 26 -2.68 2.85 -0.05
N GLY A 27 -3.78 2.85 -0.79
CA GLY A 27 -4.31 4.09 -1.32
C GLY A 27 -5.58 3.93 -2.15
N TYR A 28 -5.85 4.90 -3.02
CA TYR A 28 -7.00 4.84 -3.90
C TYR A 28 -6.77 3.90 -5.07
N GLY A 29 -7.73 3.00 -5.31
CA GLY A 29 -7.82 2.28 -6.58
C GLY A 29 -8.59 3.06 -7.65
N GLU A 30 -8.95 2.36 -8.73
CA GLU A 30 -9.55 2.92 -9.95
C GLU A 30 -10.82 3.77 -9.73
N ARG A 31 -11.58 3.50 -8.66
CA ARG A 31 -12.88 4.14 -8.38
C ARG A 31 -12.74 5.59 -7.95
N ALA A 32 -11.73 5.92 -7.13
CA ALA A 32 -11.59 7.24 -6.52
C ALA A 32 -10.44 8.06 -7.11
N GLN A 33 -9.30 7.41 -7.39
CA GLN A 33 -8.10 8.05 -7.94
C GLN A 33 -7.58 9.20 -7.04
N TYR A 34 -6.37 9.68 -7.31
CA TYR A 34 -5.80 10.85 -6.64
C TYR A 34 -6.18 12.12 -7.40
N ALA A 35 -6.49 13.19 -6.66
CA ALA A 35 -6.65 14.51 -7.26
C ALA A 35 -5.30 15.06 -7.76
N ASP A 36 -4.24 14.82 -6.99
CA ASP A 36 -2.87 15.23 -7.32
C ASP A 36 -1.86 14.27 -6.68
N VAL A 37 -1.17 13.47 -7.49
CA VAL A 37 -0.14 12.53 -7.01
C VAL A 37 1.14 13.24 -6.56
N ARG A 38 1.44 14.43 -7.09
CA ARG A 38 2.62 15.21 -6.69
C ARG A 38 2.47 15.73 -5.27
N GLU A 39 1.29 16.18 -4.90
CA GLU A 39 0.99 16.55 -3.51
C GLU A 39 1.20 15.36 -2.55
N VAL A 40 0.78 14.15 -2.95
CA VAL A 40 0.97 12.92 -2.15
C VAL A 40 2.45 12.60 -1.97
N VAL A 41 3.23 12.63 -3.05
CA VAL A 41 4.68 12.36 -3.00
C VAL A 41 5.40 13.40 -2.14
N ALA A 42 5.04 14.68 -2.27
CA ALA A 42 5.61 15.75 -1.45
C ALA A 42 5.32 15.53 0.05
N ALA A 43 4.11 15.10 0.40
CA ALA A 43 3.74 14.81 1.78
C ALA A 43 4.43 13.53 2.34
N LEU A 44 4.74 12.57 1.48
CA LEU A 44 5.53 11.37 1.83
C LEU A 44 7.02 11.67 2.01
N GLN A 45 7.54 12.75 1.39
CA GLN A 45 8.98 13.00 1.25
C GLN A 45 9.78 12.88 2.57
N PRO A 46 9.36 13.46 3.72
CA PRO A 46 10.14 13.35 4.95
C PRO A 46 10.32 11.90 5.44
N TYR A 47 9.30 11.06 5.20
CA TYR A 47 9.35 9.64 5.56
C TYR A 47 10.21 8.84 4.60
N LEU A 48 10.12 9.15 3.30
CA LEU A 48 10.94 8.52 2.27
C LEU A 48 12.42 8.89 2.42
N ASP A 49 12.73 10.12 2.85
CA ASP A 49 14.09 10.54 3.19
C ASP A 49 14.67 9.67 4.31
N ALA A 50 13.89 9.43 5.37
CA ALA A 50 14.28 8.57 6.47
C ALA A 50 14.45 7.09 6.04
N VAL A 51 13.63 6.60 5.10
CA VAL A 51 13.82 5.26 4.49
C VAL A 51 15.16 5.21 3.76
N ARG A 52 15.44 6.18 2.89
CA ARG A 52 16.70 6.21 2.11
C ARG A 52 17.93 6.33 3.00
N GLU A 53 17.86 7.12 4.07
CA GLU A 53 18.92 7.22 5.06
C GLU A 53 19.23 5.87 5.70
N ARG A 54 18.19 5.13 6.17
CA ARG A 54 18.35 3.77 6.70
C ARG A 54 18.90 2.79 5.67
N CYS A 55 18.58 2.99 4.39
CA CYS A 55 19.11 2.17 3.32
C CYS A 55 20.60 2.41 3.04
N ALA A 56 21.17 3.57 3.42
CA ALA A 56 22.58 3.91 3.20
C ALA A 56 23.05 3.64 1.76
N GLY A 57 22.23 4.00 0.76
CA GLY A 57 22.50 3.78 -0.66
C GLY A 57 22.16 2.38 -1.20
N ARG A 58 21.67 1.47 -0.36
CA ARG A 58 21.07 0.19 -0.80
C ARG A 58 19.65 0.41 -1.32
N ARG A 59 19.12 -0.56 -2.06
CA ARG A 59 17.74 -0.50 -2.59
C ARG A 59 16.71 -0.80 -1.51
N TRP A 60 15.51 -0.24 -1.68
CA TRP A 60 14.31 -0.55 -0.90
C TRP A 60 13.15 -0.93 -1.82
N LEU A 61 12.18 -1.66 -1.26
CA LEU A 61 11.05 -2.22 -2.00
C LEU A 61 9.74 -1.57 -1.57
N ALA A 62 8.96 -1.10 -2.55
CA ALA A 62 7.56 -0.74 -2.37
C ALA A 62 6.66 -1.90 -2.84
N LEU A 63 5.89 -2.44 -1.91
CA LEU A 63 4.90 -3.49 -2.13
C LEU A 63 3.51 -2.85 -2.24
N TYR A 64 2.68 -3.27 -3.20
CA TYR A 64 1.34 -2.71 -3.36
C TYR A 64 0.37 -3.67 -4.07
N GLY A 65 -0.94 -3.40 -3.97
CA GLY A 65 -1.97 -4.05 -4.77
C GLY A 65 -1.86 -3.58 -6.22
N GLY A 66 -1.56 -4.49 -7.14
CA GLY A 66 -0.97 -4.18 -8.45
C GLY A 66 -1.87 -3.52 -9.51
N ASP A 67 -2.51 -2.42 -9.17
CA ASP A 67 -3.23 -1.56 -10.11
C ASP A 67 -2.32 -1.14 -11.29
N ILE A 68 -2.90 -1.06 -12.50
CA ILE A 68 -2.18 -0.63 -13.70
C ILE A 68 -1.99 0.88 -13.65
N ALA A 69 -0.76 1.35 -13.78
CA ALA A 69 -0.40 2.76 -13.72
C ALA A 69 -0.89 3.53 -14.95
N ARG A 70 -1.84 4.45 -14.73
CA ARG A 70 -2.42 5.30 -15.77
C ARG A 70 -2.36 6.78 -15.38
N GLU A 71 -1.59 7.57 -16.11
CA GLU A 71 -1.43 9.01 -15.83
C GLU A 71 -2.74 9.78 -15.88
N ALA A 72 -3.58 9.49 -16.88
CA ALA A 72 -4.88 10.15 -17.07
C ALA A 72 -5.94 9.75 -16.02
N ALA A 73 -5.65 8.73 -15.20
CA ALA A 73 -6.55 8.18 -14.20
C ALA A 73 -5.72 7.72 -12.99
N PRO A 74 -5.05 8.67 -12.28
CA PRO A 74 -3.95 8.34 -11.39
C PRO A 74 -4.47 7.65 -10.12
N ASP A 75 -4.19 6.35 -9.98
CA ASP A 75 -4.50 5.54 -8.80
C ASP A 75 -3.20 5.13 -8.07
N LEU A 76 -3.30 4.15 -7.17
CA LEU A 76 -2.15 3.61 -6.43
C LEU A 76 -1.05 3.11 -7.36
N GLY A 77 -1.40 2.49 -8.49
CA GLY A 77 -0.42 2.06 -9.50
C GLY A 77 0.35 3.25 -10.07
N TRP A 78 -0.34 4.34 -10.40
CA TRP A 78 0.33 5.56 -10.86
C TRP A 78 1.21 6.20 -9.78
N LEU A 79 0.75 6.27 -8.53
CA LEU A 79 1.57 6.74 -7.40
C LEU A 79 2.86 5.92 -7.26
N CYS A 80 2.77 4.58 -7.28
CA CYS A 80 3.93 3.70 -7.18
C CYS A 80 4.90 3.89 -8.35
N LYS A 81 4.41 4.09 -9.57
CA LYS A 81 5.25 4.43 -10.72
C LYS A 81 6.00 5.76 -10.54
N VAL A 82 5.36 6.78 -9.98
CA VAL A 82 6.03 8.06 -9.67
C VAL A 82 7.08 7.87 -8.57
N LEU A 83 6.79 7.08 -7.53
CA LEU A 83 7.74 6.75 -6.47
C LEU A 83 8.98 6.01 -7.01
N GLN A 84 8.79 5.04 -7.91
CA GLN A 84 9.91 4.36 -8.58
C GLN A 84 10.80 5.36 -9.32
N ALA A 85 10.20 6.22 -10.15
CA ALA A 85 10.93 7.17 -10.98
C ALA A 85 11.70 8.23 -10.16
N GLU A 86 11.17 8.66 -9.01
CA GLU A 86 11.68 9.83 -8.28
C GLU A 86 12.40 9.49 -6.99
N GLN A 87 12.10 8.34 -6.40
CA GLN A 87 12.58 7.95 -5.08
C GLN A 87 13.46 6.69 -5.14
N GLY A 88 13.64 6.12 -6.35
CA GLY A 88 14.50 4.96 -6.60
C GLY A 88 14.02 3.69 -5.90
N ALA A 89 12.70 3.58 -5.68
CA ALA A 89 12.08 2.38 -5.13
C ALA A 89 12.01 1.31 -6.20
N ASP A 90 12.39 0.07 -5.88
CA ASP A 90 11.93 -1.07 -6.68
C ASP A 90 10.49 -1.40 -6.28
N LEU A 91 9.72 -1.95 -7.20
CA LEU A 91 8.30 -2.25 -7.03
C LEU A 91 8.02 -3.75 -7.10
N LEU A 92 7.20 -4.23 -6.17
CA LEU A 92 6.56 -5.54 -6.22
C LEU A 92 5.04 -5.34 -6.21
N ALA A 93 4.39 -5.73 -7.31
CA ALA A 93 2.94 -5.72 -7.42
C ALA A 93 2.34 -7.08 -7.06
N VAL A 94 1.35 -7.10 -6.15
CA VAL A 94 0.50 -8.28 -5.93
C VAL A 94 -0.82 -8.07 -6.65
N GLN A 95 -1.04 -8.81 -7.73
CA GLN A 95 -2.15 -8.61 -8.67
C GLN A 95 -3.20 -9.69 -8.52
N SER A 96 -4.35 -9.35 -7.95
CA SER A 96 -5.46 -10.32 -7.80
C SER A 96 -6.23 -10.58 -9.09
N ALA A 97 -6.01 -9.77 -10.14
CA ALA A 97 -6.57 -9.97 -11.48
C ALA A 97 -5.82 -9.15 -12.53
N GLY A 98 -6.02 -9.50 -13.81
CA GLY A 98 -5.59 -8.69 -14.95
C GLY A 98 -4.20 -9.01 -15.48
N THR A 99 -3.76 -8.22 -16.46
CA THR A 99 -2.41 -8.32 -17.03
C THR A 99 -1.43 -7.53 -16.18
N PRO A 100 -0.26 -8.10 -15.84
CA PRO A 100 0.74 -7.37 -15.08
C PRO A 100 1.20 -6.10 -15.76
N ASP A 101 1.33 -5.03 -14.98
CA ASP A 101 1.96 -3.82 -15.46
C ASP A 101 3.46 -4.06 -15.70
N THR A 102 3.98 -3.45 -16.76
CA THR A 102 5.36 -3.65 -17.24
C THR A 102 6.37 -2.77 -16.52
N HIS A 103 5.93 -1.77 -15.75
CA HIS A 103 6.84 -0.86 -15.05
C HIS A 103 7.41 -1.45 -13.75
N THR A 104 6.84 -2.53 -13.19
CA THR A 104 7.35 -3.09 -11.93
C THR A 104 8.54 -4.02 -12.15
N GLU A 105 9.45 -4.09 -11.18
CA GLU A 105 10.55 -5.07 -11.17
C GLU A 105 10.01 -6.48 -10.97
N TYR A 106 9.01 -6.63 -10.11
CA TYR A 106 8.39 -7.91 -9.78
C TYR A 106 6.87 -7.83 -9.80
N HIS A 107 6.25 -8.96 -10.10
CA HIS A 107 4.82 -9.14 -9.86
C HIS A 107 4.50 -10.57 -9.41
N TYR A 108 3.46 -10.70 -8.60
CA TYR A 108 2.91 -11.97 -8.17
C TYR A 108 1.40 -11.97 -8.36
N VAL A 109 0.88 -13.03 -8.98
CA VAL A 109 -0.55 -13.22 -9.20
C VAL A 109 -1.02 -14.36 -8.30
N PRO A 110 -1.56 -14.07 -7.10
CA PRO A 110 -2.11 -15.12 -6.24
C PRO A 110 -3.33 -15.77 -6.90
N GLU A 111 -3.68 -16.97 -6.44
CA GLU A 111 -4.94 -17.60 -6.80
C GLU A 111 -6.11 -16.66 -6.47
N GLN A 112 -7.05 -16.55 -7.40
CA GLN A 112 -8.19 -15.65 -7.28
C GLN A 112 -9.18 -16.18 -6.26
N GLN A 113 -9.62 -15.33 -5.34
CA GLN A 113 -10.71 -15.65 -4.43
C GLN A 113 -11.98 -14.93 -4.89
N LEU A 114 -13.10 -15.63 -4.81
CA LEU A 114 -14.42 -15.10 -5.14
C LEU A 114 -15.26 -14.96 -3.87
N ASP A 115 -16.12 -13.95 -3.82
CA ASP A 115 -17.15 -13.83 -2.79
C ASP A 115 -18.36 -14.75 -3.09
N ASP A 116 -19.34 -14.74 -2.19
CA ASP A 116 -20.56 -15.57 -2.30
C ASP A 116 -21.41 -15.24 -3.55
N GLN A 117 -21.17 -14.10 -4.19
CA GLN A 117 -21.83 -13.67 -5.43
C GLN A 117 -20.99 -13.95 -6.67
N GLY A 118 -19.83 -14.60 -6.52
CA GLY A 118 -18.88 -14.85 -7.61
C GLY A 118 -18.03 -13.63 -7.98
N GLY A 119 -18.08 -12.55 -7.20
CA GLY A 119 -17.29 -11.34 -7.38
C GLY A 119 -15.84 -11.54 -6.94
N VAL A 120 -14.90 -10.95 -7.66
CA VAL A 120 -13.47 -11.04 -7.34
C VAL A 120 -13.14 -10.29 -6.06
N MET A 121 -12.51 -10.97 -5.10
CA MET A 121 -11.97 -10.34 -3.89
C MET A 121 -10.54 -9.86 -4.16
N TYR A 122 -10.40 -8.56 -4.43
CA TYR A 122 -9.10 -7.93 -4.71
C TYR A 122 -8.23 -7.77 -3.45
N GLY A 123 -8.84 -7.61 -2.28
CA GLY A 123 -8.13 -7.37 -1.03
C GLY A 123 -9.10 -7.10 0.13
N GLY A 124 -8.55 -6.63 1.24
CA GLY A 124 -9.29 -6.32 2.47
C GLY A 124 -9.38 -7.50 3.42
N THR A 125 -10.47 -7.52 4.19
CA THR A 125 -10.77 -8.59 5.14
C THR A 125 -12.21 -9.09 5.02
N ARG A 126 -12.42 -10.36 5.34
CA ARG A 126 -13.73 -11.00 5.54
C ARG A 126 -13.71 -11.68 6.90
N ASP A 127 -14.62 -11.27 7.78
CA ASP A 127 -14.70 -11.78 9.16
C ASP A 127 -13.35 -11.74 9.91
N GLY A 128 -12.57 -10.68 9.64
CA GLY A 128 -11.25 -10.47 10.22
C GLY A 128 -10.10 -11.23 9.56
N VAL A 129 -10.38 -12.07 8.56
CA VAL A 129 -9.41 -12.86 7.78
C VAL A 129 -9.03 -12.09 6.51
N LEU A 130 -7.75 -12.06 6.16
CA LEU A 130 -7.25 -11.42 4.94
C LEU A 130 -7.69 -12.19 3.68
N VAL A 131 -8.05 -11.46 2.64
CA VAL A 131 -8.45 -12.01 1.33
C VAL A 131 -7.70 -11.35 0.18
N GLY A 132 -7.79 -11.93 -1.02
CA GLY A 132 -7.25 -11.34 -2.25
C GLY A 132 -5.74 -11.15 -2.21
N GLY A 133 -5.25 -9.97 -2.61
CA GLY A 133 -3.84 -9.62 -2.54
C GLY A 133 -3.34 -9.42 -1.10
N SER A 134 -4.23 -9.01 -0.19
CA SER A 134 -3.87 -8.69 1.20
C SER A 134 -3.35 -9.88 1.96
N ARG A 135 -3.82 -11.10 1.64
CA ARG A 135 -3.30 -12.34 2.23
C ARG A 135 -1.83 -12.62 1.89
N VAL A 136 -1.29 -11.98 0.85
CA VAL A 136 0.10 -12.11 0.41
C VAL A 136 0.96 -11.06 1.11
N TYR A 137 0.67 -9.78 0.92
CA TYR A 137 1.54 -8.71 1.40
C TYR A 137 1.34 -8.37 2.90
N LEU A 138 0.26 -8.86 3.52
CA LEU A 138 0.08 -8.86 4.98
C LEU A 138 0.19 -10.29 5.57
N ALA A 139 0.87 -11.21 4.87
CA ALA A 139 1.13 -12.54 5.40
C ALA A 139 2.00 -12.48 6.67
N PRO A 140 1.78 -13.38 7.66
CA PRO A 140 2.58 -13.43 8.88
C PRO A 140 4.09 -13.47 8.65
N GLU A 141 4.55 -14.14 7.60
CA GLU A 141 5.97 -14.24 7.24
C GLU A 141 6.60 -12.88 6.90
N LEU A 142 5.78 -11.91 6.46
CA LEU A 142 6.21 -10.54 6.22
C LEU A 142 5.99 -9.66 7.45
N THR A 143 4.87 -9.85 8.14
CA THR A 143 4.45 -8.94 9.19
C THR A 143 5.03 -9.29 10.54
N ASP A 144 5.17 -10.56 10.92
CA ASP A 144 5.57 -10.96 12.27
C ASP A 144 7.03 -10.63 12.58
N LYS A 145 7.33 -10.53 13.87
CA LYS A 145 8.70 -10.32 14.34
C LYS A 145 9.42 -11.66 14.36
N ASP A 146 10.62 -11.69 13.81
CA ASP A 146 11.56 -12.79 13.95
C ASP A 146 12.14 -12.89 15.38
N ALA A 147 13.05 -13.82 15.60
CA ALA A 147 13.70 -14.04 16.90
C ALA A 147 14.50 -12.82 17.40
N ASP A 148 14.92 -11.92 16.51
CA ASP A 148 15.61 -10.66 16.83
C ASP A 148 14.63 -9.50 17.03
N GLY A 149 13.32 -9.75 16.96
CA GLY A 149 12.30 -8.72 17.06
C GLY A 149 12.11 -7.89 15.79
N LYS A 150 12.68 -8.30 14.64
CA LYS A 150 12.63 -7.58 13.37
C LYS A 150 11.52 -8.14 12.48
N ARG A 151 10.85 -7.26 11.74
CA ARG A 151 9.86 -7.63 10.71
C ARG A 151 10.48 -7.48 9.33
N LEU A 152 10.05 -8.27 8.33
CA LEU A 152 10.43 -8.01 6.93
C LEU A 152 9.72 -6.77 6.41
N LEU A 153 8.40 -6.68 6.58
CA LEU A 153 7.61 -5.49 6.31
C LEU A 153 7.83 -4.48 7.44
N LYS A 154 8.48 -3.36 7.12
CA LYS A 154 8.91 -2.35 8.12
C LYS A 154 7.79 -1.40 8.52
N GLY A 155 6.79 -1.25 7.65
CA GLY A 155 5.59 -0.48 7.94
C GLY A 155 4.73 -0.28 6.70
N VAL A 156 3.70 0.53 6.88
CA VAL A 156 2.70 0.83 5.85
C VAL A 156 2.58 2.33 5.64
N PHE A 157 2.55 2.76 4.39
CA PHE A 157 2.13 4.11 4.00
C PHE A 157 0.72 4.03 3.43
N ALA A 158 -0.24 4.69 4.09
CA ALA A 158 -1.61 4.81 3.59
C ALA A 158 -1.85 6.21 3.07
N ALA A 159 -1.90 6.38 1.75
CA ALA A 159 -2.12 7.66 1.07
C ALA A 159 -3.58 7.78 0.62
N GLY A 160 -4.41 8.45 1.45
CA GLY A 160 -5.86 8.38 1.29
C GLY A 160 -6.35 6.93 1.37
N GLY A 161 -7.31 6.58 0.52
CA GLY A 161 -7.68 5.17 0.29
C GLY A 161 -9.17 4.88 0.38
N GLY A 162 -9.56 3.84 -0.35
CA GLY A 162 -10.94 3.34 -0.42
C GLY A 162 -11.29 2.37 0.72
N GLY A 163 -12.42 1.67 0.56
CA GLY A 163 -12.89 0.69 1.55
C GLY A 163 -11.92 -0.47 1.80
N VAL A 164 -11.27 -0.98 0.75
CA VAL A 164 -10.26 -2.06 0.85
C VAL A 164 -9.03 -1.60 1.65
N ALA A 165 -8.45 -0.46 1.27
CA ALA A 165 -7.33 0.15 1.98
C ALA A 165 -7.66 0.43 3.46
N ASN A 166 -8.90 0.83 3.77
CA ASN A 166 -9.35 1.03 5.15
C ASN A 166 -9.38 -0.28 5.94
N GLN A 167 -9.91 -1.36 5.36
CA GLN A 167 -9.90 -2.68 6.01
C GLN A 167 -8.48 -3.19 6.26
N GLU A 168 -7.57 -3.00 5.30
CA GLU A 168 -6.16 -3.37 5.42
C GLU A 168 -5.45 -2.55 6.50
N LEU A 169 -5.67 -1.23 6.54
CA LEU A 169 -5.06 -0.38 7.56
C LEU A 169 -5.58 -0.69 8.97
N GLN A 170 -6.86 -1.02 9.10
CA GLN A 170 -7.44 -1.52 10.34
C GLN A 170 -6.80 -2.84 10.78
N TYR A 171 -6.54 -3.76 9.84
CA TYR A 171 -5.81 -5.00 10.12
C TYR A 171 -4.38 -4.70 10.59
N VAL A 172 -3.66 -3.84 9.88
CA VAL A 172 -2.29 -3.40 10.17
C VAL A 172 -2.17 -2.80 11.58
N ASP A 173 -3.11 -1.93 11.94
CA ASP A 173 -3.18 -1.34 13.28
C ASP A 173 -3.41 -2.40 14.35
N ARG A 174 -4.34 -3.33 14.11
CA ARG A 174 -4.67 -4.41 15.04
C ARG A 174 -3.47 -5.32 15.35
N ILE A 175 -2.63 -5.61 14.36
CA ILE A 175 -1.42 -6.44 14.55
C ILE A 175 -0.20 -5.66 15.05
N GLY A 176 -0.35 -4.35 15.31
CA GLY A 176 0.73 -3.48 15.79
C GLY A 176 1.89 -3.36 14.79
N LEU A 177 1.57 -3.33 13.49
CA LEU A 177 2.54 -2.99 12.45
C LEU A 177 2.58 -1.46 12.29
N PRO A 178 3.75 -0.80 12.29
CA PRO A 178 3.83 0.65 12.16
C PRO A 178 3.20 1.14 10.85
N TRP A 179 2.47 2.24 10.91
CA TRP A 179 1.87 2.86 9.74
C TRP A 179 1.88 4.39 9.83
N VAL A 180 1.90 5.01 8.66
CA VAL A 180 1.81 6.45 8.47
C VAL A 180 0.64 6.73 7.55
N TYR A 181 -0.25 7.62 7.97
CA TYR A 181 -1.34 8.10 7.12
C TYR A 181 -0.98 9.43 6.46
N VAL A 182 -1.21 9.52 5.16
CA VAL A 182 -1.00 10.70 4.33
C VAL A 182 -2.36 11.17 3.81
N PRO A 183 -2.95 12.23 4.39
CA PRO A 183 -4.19 12.78 3.89
C PRO A 183 -4.06 13.15 2.41
N SER A 184 -4.84 12.49 1.56
CA SER A 184 -4.75 12.62 0.10
C SER A 184 -6.14 12.82 -0.47
N ARG A 185 -6.35 13.88 -1.25
CA ARG A 185 -7.65 14.18 -1.85
C ARG A 185 -7.98 13.16 -2.94
N ALA A 186 -9.22 12.66 -2.92
CA ALA A 186 -9.75 11.83 -4.00
C ALA A 186 -9.99 12.69 -5.25
N GLY A 187 -9.64 12.17 -6.42
CA GLY A 187 -9.97 12.80 -7.71
C GLY A 187 -11.47 12.72 -8.02
N LYS A 188 -12.14 11.71 -7.47
CA LYS A 188 -13.58 11.43 -7.60
C LYS A 188 -14.22 11.27 -6.21
N PRO A 189 -14.43 12.36 -5.45
CA PRO A 189 -14.94 12.29 -4.08
C PRO A 189 -16.34 11.66 -3.99
N GLU A 190 -17.14 11.75 -5.06
CA GLU A 190 -18.47 11.12 -5.16
C GLU A 190 -18.44 9.60 -5.04
N ALA A 191 -17.30 8.94 -5.31
CA ALA A 191 -17.15 7.49 -5.16
C ALA A 191 -17.38 7.02 -3.71
N TYR A 192 -17.14 7.90 -2.74
CA TYR A 192 -17.30 7.63 -1.31
C TYR A 192 -18.08 8.71 -0.55
N GLY A 193 -18.57 9.75 -1.24
CA GLY A 193 -19.18 10.92 -0.60
C GLY A 193 -18.22 11.68 0.32
N SER A 194 -16.91 11.61 0.06
CA SER A 194 -15.87 12.17 0.94
C SER A 194 -14.67 12.65 0.12
N THR A 195 -14.14 13.82 0.48
CA THR A 195 -12.94 14.42 -0.14
C THR A 195 -11.68 13.56 0.08
N TYR A 196 -11.59 12.84 1.20
CA TYR A 196 -10.39 12.09 1.61
C TYR A 196 -10.62 10.58 1.77
N GLY A 197 -11.83 10.12 1.43
CA GLY A 197 -12.19 8.70 1.41
C GLY A 197 -12.30 8.03 2.79
N PRO A 198 -12.66 6.73 2.80
CA PRO A 198 -12.91 5.97 4.03
C PRO A 198 -11.75 5.88 5.02
N VAL A 199 -10.50 5.80 4.54
CA VAL A 199 -9.32 5.74 5.43
C VAL A 199 -9.23 7.00 6.30
N HIS A 200 -9.53 8.18 5.72
CA HIS A 200 -9.49 9.45 6.44
C HIS A 200 -10.49 9.47 7.59
N SER A 201 -11.75 9.14 7.31
CA SER A 201 -12.82 9.14 8.30
C SER A 201 -12.47 8.26 9.51
N TRP A 202 -11.91 7.08 9.25
CA TRP A 202 -11.44 6.18 10.31
C TRP A 202 -10.27 6.78 11.11
N VAL A 203 -9.29 7.41 10.46
CA VAL A 203 -8.18 8.08 11.15
C VAL A 203 -8.67 9.24 12.02
N GLU A 204 -9.60 10.07 11.53
CA GLU A 204 -10.17 11.16 12.31
C GLU A 204 -10.90 10.66 13.57
N GLU A 205 -11.67 9.58 13.46
CA GLU A 205 -12.31 8.94 14.61
C GLU A 205 -11.27 8.47 15.65
N ARG A 206 -10.19 7.82 15.20
CA ARG A 206 -9.11 7.41 16.10
C ARG A 206 -8.41 8.56 16.81
N LEU A 207 -8.19 9.67 16.10
CA LEU A 207 -7.60 10.88 16.69
C LEU A 207 -8.52 11.47 17.76
N LYS A 208 -9.84 11.48 17.52
CA LYS A 208 -10.84 11.90 18.52
C LYS A 208 -10.84 10.98 19.76
N ASP A 209 -10.60 9.69 19.57
CA ASP A 209 -10.45 8.71 20.64
C ASP A 209 -9.10 8.79 21.38
N GLY A 210 -8.21 9.72 21.01
CA GLY A 210 -6.89 9.90 21.62
C GLY A 210 -5.92 8.75 21.33
N ARG A 211 -6.18 7.92 20.31
CA ARG A 211 -5.27 6.85 19.92
C ARG A 211 -4.09 7.44 19.14
N PRO A 212 -2.85 6.99 19.40
CA PRO A 212 -1.69 7.48 18.68
C PRO A 212 -1.79 7.12 17.19
N VAL A 213 -1.65 8.13 16.34
CA VAL A 213 -1.59 7.99 14.88
C VAL A 213 -0.47 8.88 14.37
N THR A 214 0.34 8.37 13.45
CA THR A 214 1.30 9.19 12.71
C THR A 214 0.64 9.72 11.45
N VAL A 215 0.37 11.02 11.39
CA VAL A 215 -0.18 11.71 10.23
C VAL A 215 0.92 12.56 9.59
N ALA A 216 1.14 12.39 8.28
CA ALA A 216 2.08 13.22 7.54
C ALA A 216 1.64 14.69 7.56
N ALA A 217 2.56 15.58 7.93
CA ALA A 217 2.33 17.02 7.93
C ALA A 217 2.17 17.51 6.48
N GLY A 218 0.99 18.05 6.14
CA GLY A 218 0.71 18.56 4.79
C GLY A 218 -0.78 18.70 4.47
N GLY A 219 -1.63 17.88 5.07
CA GLY A 219 -3.08 18.06 5.02
C GLY A 219 -3.54 18.93 6.19
N ARG A 220 -4.10 20.12 5.93
CA ARG A 220 -4.89 20.80 6.97
C ARG A 220 -6.08 19.89 7.28
N MET A 221 -6.22 19.47 8.54
CA MET A 221 -7.49 18.93 9.05
C MET A 221 -8.42 20.14 9.20
N GLY A 222 -9.12 20.47 8.11
CA GLY A 222 -10.07 21.58 8.02
C GLY A 222 -11.49 21.06 7.95
#